data_AF-A0A367IRL4-F1
#
_entry.id   AF-A0A367IRL4-F1
#
_cell.length_a   1.000
_cell.length_b   1.000
_cell.length_c   1.000
_cell.angle_alpha   90.00
_cell.angle_beta   90.00
_cell.angle_gamma   90.00
#
_symmetry.space_group_name_H-M   'P 1'
#
loop_
_entity.id
_entity.type
_entity.pdbx_description
1 polymer ?
#
loop_
_entity_poly.entity_id
_entity_poly.type
_entity_poly.pdbx_seq_one_letter_code
_entity_poly.pdbx_strand_id
1 'polypeptide(L)'
;MNLRNDFHNMIDLIDPVDMEYYLQNSSPRTVPICIAAAVYRISAGNCMPNANNQKRSFLSPWQSYRRKRAEDTSSLESTCSSRSDSPEPKSTKKRSTHLLLREIHRLRGENTALKNSVSLLKNDLRDITLARQDTDASHRRFYEEYLDKNAQLEIDVMDRDDEIARLKKQIEQLKSRNTSYDTAYEKNGFGCFEFDDDESELSCQPVAHESALPEVDIKMDELKTEDEHIDDYFHKRYLDDSNPHYFSQQSDEEEEEEEEEEPFENVASSYIQQAMLSRLSSARVRLEFDDLICKYEPSSDTITTCLADAFVTWMGSLITNNNKTSQPMSIPRVFTSKIQAGIVEFWESILQYYTTDDQAQRQLLDHIEQLLQIVPFGLAIADHFDRLVLMLYKYHVIDDDALISWWQTSSFDHQISQKIRKVTTRFIEWVQDSEEEEEEEEEEEEEEEEEEEEEEEEEDDDESDVFSFVESPLPEEEEDLNSSIDDLLNTNTRNYCVCHDTNNNSSECTCSTYTPPQVPEKKKKSVRIAM
;
A
#
# COMPACT_ATOMS: atom_id res chain seq x y z
N MET A 1 -3.68 37.57 -20.76
CA MET A 1 -2.65 38.00 -19.79
C MET A 1 -3.28 39.06 -18.90
N ASN A 2 -3.24 38.86 -17.57
CA ASN A 2 -3.94 39.61 -16.49
C ASN A 2 -5.38 39.16 -16.13
N LEU A 3 -5.51 37.95 -15.56
CA LEU A 3 -6.69 37.52 -14.78
C LEU A 3 -6.30 36.69 -13.52
N ARG A 4 -5.13 36.94 -12.91
CA ARG A 4 -4.65 36.16 -11.75
C ARG A 4 -4.60 36.93 -10.41
N ASN A 5 -5.11 38.17 -10.35
CA ASN A 5 -5.01 39.01 -9.16
C ASN A 5 -6.31 39.19 -8.35
N ASP A 6 -7.46 38.68 -8.80
CA ASP A 6 -8.74 38.97 -8.13
C ASP A 6 -9.15 37.93 -7.07
N PHE A 7 -8.41 36.82 -6.92
CA PHE A 7 -8.70 35.81 -5.88
C PHE A 7 -8.10 36.09 -4.49
N HIS A 8 -7.25 37.12 -4.34
CA HIS A 8 -6.58 37.42 -3.07
C HIS A 8 -7.40 38.24 -2.06
N ASN A 9 -8.59 38.72 -2.41
CA ASN A 9 -9.39 39.60 -1.52
C ASN A 9 -10.65 38.94 -0.92
N MET A 10 -10.89 37.64 -1.14
CA MET A 10 -12.10 36.97 -0.62
C MET A 10 -11.84 36.05 0.59
N ILE A 11 -10.59 35.74 0.91
CA ILE A 11 -10.23 34.80 2.00
C ILE A 11 -10.15 35.49 3.38
N ASP A 12 -10.11 36.82 3.44
CA ASP A 12 -10.01 37.58 4.70
C ASP A 12 -11.37 37.85 5.40
N LEU A 13 -12.48 37.25 4.94
CA LEU A 13 -13.83 37.52 5.46
C LEU A 13 -14.56 36.32 6.09
N ILE A 14 -13.87 35.19 6.29
CA ILE A 14 -14.42 34.06 7.04
C ILE A 14 -13.71 34.00 8.39
N ASP A 15 -14.43 34.41 9.44
CA ASP A 15 -13.95 34.37 10.82
C ASP A 15 -13.79 32.89 11.25
N PRO A 16 -12.57 32.43 11.60
CA PRO A 16 -12.30 31.01 11.88
C PRO A 16 -13.00 30.46 13.14
N VAL A 17 -13.75 31.29 13.87
CA VAL A 17 -14.48 30.92 15.09
C VAL A 17 -15.81 30.19 14.78
N ASP A 18 -16.44 30.43 13.62
CA ASP A 18 -17.77 29.88 13.32
C ASP A 18 -17.75 28.46 12.73
N MET A 19 -16.62 27.97 12.23
CA MET A 19 -16.51 26.59 11.72
C MET A 19 -16.25 25.55 12.83
N GLU A 20 -15.80 25.98 14.02
CA GLU A 20 -15.46 25.09 15.13
C GLU A 20 -16.71 24.57 15.88
N TYR A 21 -17.88 25.21 15.72
CA TYR A 21 -19.12 24.84 16.41
C TYR A 21 -19.81 23.59 15.84
N TYR A 22 -19.55 23.22 14.58
CA TYR A 22 -20.18 22.05 13.94
C TYR A 22 -19.44 20.73 14.17
N LEU A 23 -18.15 20.77 14.54
CA LEU A 23 -17.33 19.55 14.70
C LEU A 23 -17.29 19.01 16.13
N GLN A 24 -17.82 19.72 17.12
CA GLN A 24 -17.61 19.39 18.54
C GLN A 24 -18.76 18.63 19.22
N ASN A 25 -19.86 18.33 18.52
CA ASN A 25 -21.05 17.67 19.10
C ASN A 25 -21.42 16.28 18.51
N SER A 26 -20.56 15.65 17.72
CA SER A 26 -20.80 14.27 17.24
C SER A 26 -20.20 13.23 18.20
N SER A 27 -21.04 12.76 19.12
CA SER A 27 -20.82 11.50 19.85
C SER A 27 -20.57 10.34 18.85
N PRO A 28 -19.69 9.36 19.16
CA PRO A 28 -19.35 8.27 18.24
C PRO A 28 -20.57 7.36 18.04
N ARG A 29 -21.28 7.53 16.92
CA ARG A 29 -22.22 6.53 16.44
C ARG A 29 -21.42 5.47 15.68
N THR A 30 -21.35 4.28 16.26
CA THR A 30 -20.90 3.07 15.59
C THR A 30 -21.73 2.86 14.33
N VAL A 31 -21.09 2.99 13.17
CA VAL A 31 -21.69 2.68 11.87
C VAL A 31 -21.82 1.14 11.77
N PRO A 32 -22.99 0.60 11.39
CA PRO A 32 -23.16 -0.85 11.24
C PRO A 32 -22.28 -1.42 10.13
N ILE A 33 -21.59 -2.52 10.44
CA ILE A 33 -20.63 -3.28 9.61
C ILE A 33 -21.22 -3.79 8.28
N CYS A 34 -22.53 -3.72 8.07
CA CYS A 34 -23.21 -4.27 6.90
C CYS A 34 -23.01 -3.49 5.58
N ILE A 35 -22.51 -2.24 5.61
CA ILE A 35 -22.22 -1.47 4.38
C ILE A 35 -20.88 -1.88 3.74
N ALA A 36 -19.91 -2.33 4.53
CA ALA A 36 -18.59 -2.73 4.03
C ALA A 36 -18.62 -3.99 3.13
N ALA A 37 -19.62 -4.87 3.32
CA ALA A 37 -19.77 -6.09 2.52
C ALA A 37 -20.38 -5.85 1.12
N ALA A 38 -21.12 -4.74 0.93
CA ALA A 38 -21.76 -4.45 -0.35
C ALA A 38 -20.77 -3.91 -1.40
N VAL A 39 -19.76 -3.16 -0.98
CA VAL A 39 -18.74 -2.56 -1.87
C VAL A 39 -17.78 -3.64 -2.42
N TYR A 40 -17.55 -4.73 -1.68
CA TYR A 40 -16.67 -5.82 -2.12
C TYR A 40 -17.27 -6.70 -3.24
N ARG A 41 -18.60 -6.71 -3.43
CA ARG A 41 -19.25 -7.51 -4.49
C ARG A 41 -19.08 -6.95 -5.89
N ILE A 42 -18.74 -5.67 -6.04
CA ILE A 42 -18.68 -5.01 -7.37
C ILE A 42 -17.28 -5.12 -7.99
N SER A 43 -16.22 -5.22 -7.19
CA SER A 43 -14.83 -5.24 -7.70
C SER A 43 -14.36 -6.63 -8.19
N ALA A 44 -14.83 -7.74 -7.58
CA ALA A 44 -14.39 -9.08 -7.95
C ALA A 44 -15.03 -9.65 -9.24
N GLY A 45 -16.09 -9.01 -9.77
CA GLY A 45 -16.84 -9.51 -10.92
C GLY A 45 -16.19 -9.28 -12.30
N ASN A 46 -15.27 -8.31 -12.42
CA ASN A 46 -14.78 -7.83 -13.71
C ASN A 46 -13.36 -8.32 -14.10
N CYS A 47 -12.68 -9.12 -13.26
CA CYS A 47 -11.32 -9.59 -13.53
C CYS A 47 -11.21 -11.01 -14.12
N MET A 48 -12.33 -11.64 -14.52
CA MET A 48 -12.31 -12.90 -15.26
C MET A 48 -12.28 -12.62 -16.78
N PRO A 49 -11.14 -12.76 -17.49
CA PRO A 49 -11.16 -12.72 -18.93
C PRO A 49 -11.95 -13.93 -19.43
N ASN A 50 -13.02 -13.63 -20.16
CA ASN A 50 -13.91 -14.57 -20.83
C ASN A 50 -13.08 -15.49 -21.74
N ALA A 51 -12.79 -16.71 -21.27
CA ALA A 51 -12.04 -17.73 -21.97
C ALA A 51 -12.89 -18.34 -23.11
N ASN A 52 -13.12 -17.57 -24.16
CA ASN A 52 -13.68 -18.06 -25.41
C ASN A 52 -12.65 -17.98 -26.53
N ASN A 53 -12.02 -19.14 -26.76
CA ASN A 53 -11.43 -19.62 -28.00
C ASN A 53 -11.39 -18.65 -29.20
N GLN A 54 -10.27 -17.93 -29.36
CA GLN A 54 -9.74 -17.59 -30.67
C GLN A 54 -8.27 -18.02 -30.76
N LYS A 55 -8.03 -19.14 -31.42
CA LYS A 55 -6.73 -19.56 -31.92
C LYS A 55 -6.23 -18.53 -32.94
N ARG A 56 -5.55 -17.47 -32.48
CA ARG A 56 -4.64 -16.68 -33.31
C ARG A 56 -3.24 -17.22 -33.07
N SER A 57 -2.74 -17.94 -34.06
CA SER A 57 -1.36 -18.40 -34.16
C SER A 57 -0.43 -17.19 -34.27
N PHE A 58 0.06 -16.69 -33.13
CA PHE A 58 1.22 -15.80 -33.11
C PHE A 58 2.46 -16.63 -33.38
N LEU A 59 3.02 -16.44 -34.57
CA LEU A 59 4.35 -16.95 -34.92
C LEU A 59 5.37 -16.17 -34.09
N SER A 60 6.23 -16.91 -33.40
CA SER A 60 7.31 -16.38 -32.56
C SER A 60 8.18 -15.37 -33.35
N PRO A 61 8.55 -14.21 -32.76
CA PRO A 61 9.47 -13.22 -33.35
C PRO A 61 10.78 -13.81 -33.89
N TRP A 62 11.22 -14.96 -33.35
CA TRP A 62 12.42 -15.67 -33.79
C TRP A 62 12.35 -16.25 -35.21
N GLN A 63 11.15 -16.51 -35.75
CA GLN A 63 11.02 -17.03 -37.13
C GLN A 63 11.22 -15.94 -38.19
N SER A 64 11.09 -14.65 -37.83
CA SER A 64 11.28 -13.54 -38.77
C SER A 64 12.76 -13.34 -39.13
N TYR A 65 13.67 -13.59 -38.19
CA TYR A 65 15.12 -13.43 -38.42
C TYR A 65 15.71 -14.49 -39.36
N ARG A 66 15.11 -15.69 -39.44
CA ARG A 66 15.63 -16.77 -40.31
C ARG A 66 15.30 -16.57 -41.79
N ARG A 67 14.31 -15.75 -42.12
CA ARG A 67 13.89 -15.53 -43.52
C ARG A 67 14.69 -14.44 -44.24
N LYS A 68 15.28 -13.49 -43.51
CA LYS A 68 15.99 -12.35 -44.10
C LYS A 68 17.44 -12.67 -44.52
N ARG A 69 17.99 -13.82 -44.14
CA ARG A 69 19.38 -14.20 -44.47
C ARG A 69 19.54 -15.05 -45.73
N ALA A 70 18.44 -15.35 -46.43
CA ALA A 70 18.44 -16.19 -47.64
C ALA A 70 18.33 -15.40 -48.96
N GLU A 71 18.15 -14.07 -48.91
CA GLU A 71 17.89 -13.26 -50.12
C GLU A 71 19.06 -12.38 -50.58
N ASP A 72 20.14 -12.25 -49.80
CA ASP A 72 21.26 -11.33 -50.11
C ASP A 72 22.51 -12.01 -50.73
N THR A 73 22.45 -13.29 -51.11
CA THR A 73 23.58 -14.00 -51.77
C THR A 73 23.44 -14.11 -53.28
N SER A 74 22.78 -13.14 -53.93
CA SER A 74 22.57 -13.13 -55.38
C SER A 74 22.82 -11.73 -55.94
N SER A 75 24.08 -11.47 -56.31
CA SER A 75 24.52 -10.53 -57.36
C SER A 75 25.80 -9.85 -56.90
N LEU A 76 26.93 -10.27 -57.49
CA LEU A 76 28.01 -9.40 -57.92
C LEU A 76 29.01 -10.27 -58.71
N GLU A 77 28.66 -10.53 -59.97
CA GLU A 77 29.66 -10.78 -60.99
C GLU A 77 30.38 -9.46 -61.26
N SER A 78 31.63 -9.35 -60.81
CA SER A 78 32.55 -8.31 -61.27
C SER A 78 33.84 -8.96 -61.75
N THR A 79 33.92 -9.08 -63.06
CA THR A 79 35.08 -9.51 -63.83
C THR A 79 36.21 -8.47 -63.83
N CYS A 80 37.43 -8.99 -63.95
CA CYS A 80 38.63 -8.39 -64.56
C CYS A 80 39.75 -7.89 -63.63
N SER A 81 40.72 -8.78 -63.44
CA SER A 81 42.09 -8.62 -63.96
C SER A 81 42.96 -7.50 -63.39
N SER A 82 43.93 -7.88 -62.55
CA SER A 82 45.35 -7.57 -62.80
C SER A 82 46.26 -8.55 -62.06
N ARG A 83 47.05 -9.28 -62.85
CA ARG A 83 48.18 -10.11 -62.43
C ARG A 83 49.20 -9.25 -61.68
N SER A 84 49.60 -9.69 -60.50
CA SER A 84 50.91 -9.38 -59.92
C SER A 84 51.44 -10.67 -59.30
N ASP A 85 52.42 -11.26 -59.96
CA ASP A 85 53.21 -12.38 -59.45
C ASP A 85 53.92 -11.92 -58.16
N SER A 86 53.46 -12.44 -57.02
CA SER A 86 54.11 -12.29 -55.72
C SER A 86 54.26 -13.68 -55.08
N PRO A 87 55.43 -14.01 -54.52
CA PRO A 87 55.80 -15.39 -54.20
C PRO A 87 54.93 -15.98 -53.08
N GLU A 88 54.43 -17.20 -53.31
CA GLU A 88 53.57 -17.99 -52.42
C GLU A 88 54.14 -18.12 -50.98
N PRO A 89 53.46 -17.62 -49.94
CA PRO A 89 53.76 -17.97 -48.57
C PRO A 89 53.11 -19.33 -48.23
N LYS A 90 53.86 -20.42 -48.45
CA LYS A 90 53.47 -21.76 -48.00
C LYS A 90 53.74 -21.88 -46.50
N SER A 91 52.74 -21.69 -45.63
CA SER A 91 52.56 -22.46 -44.37
C SER A 91 51.52 -21.93 -43.35
N THR A 92 50.88 -20.77 -43.50
CA THR A 92 50.07 -20.19 -42.41
C THR A 92 48.67 -20.79 -42.21
N LYS A 93 48.17 -21.65 -43.12
CA LYS A 93 46.81 -22.24 -43.02
C LYS A 93 46.56 -23.09 -41.77
N LYS A 94 47.59 -23.70 -41.18
CA LYS A 94 47.43 -24.57 -40.01
C LYS A 94 47.13 -23.81 -38.70
N ARG A 95 47.56 -22.54 -38.60
CA ARG A 95 47.30 -21.71 -37.40
C ARG A 95 45.83 -21.27 -37.32
N SER A 96 45.23 -20.98 -38.47
CA SER A 96 43.82 -20.55 -38.57
C SER A 96 42.84 -21.65 -38.16
N THR A 97 43.13 -22.93 -38.48
CA THR A 97 42.24 -24.04 -38.09
C THR A 97 42.23 -24.30 -36.59
N HIS A 98 43.35 -24.08 -35.90
CA HIS A 98 43.44 -24.27 -34.45
C HIS A 98 42.62 -23.22 -33.68
N LEU A 99 42.70 -21.96 -34.09
CA LEU A 99 41.91 -20.87 -33.49
C LEU A 99 40.41 -21.10 -33.67
N LEU A 100 39.98 -21.56 -34.84
CA LEU A 100 38.59 -21.91 -35.08
C LEU A 100 38.11 -23.08 -34.19
N LEU A 101 38.96 -24.07 -33.93
CA LEU A 101 38.60 -25.18 -33.05
C LEU A 101 38.50 -24.72 -31.58
N ARG A 102 39.44 -23.90 -31.08
CA ARG A 102 39.36 -23.30 -29.74
C ARG A 102 38.06 -22.51 -29.58
N GLU A 103 37.73 -21.69 -30.57
CA GLU A 103 36.49 -20.90 -30.54
C GLU A 103 35.23 -21.79 -30.59
N ILE A 104 35.22 -22.86 -31.40
CA ILE A 104 34.11 -23.82 -31.39
C ILE A 104 33.95 -24.50 -30.03
N HIS A 105 35.04 -24.81 -29.33
CA HIS A 105 34.99 -25.39 -27.99
C HIS A 105 34.46 -24.38 -26.97
N ARG A 106 34.96 -23.14 -26.99
CA ARG A 106 34.47 -22.03 -26.13
C ARG A 106 32.97 -21.81 -26.30
N LEU A 107 32.51 -21.67 -27.55
CA LEU A 107 31.09 -21.50 -27.88
C LEU A 107 30.22 -22.71 -27.48
N ARG A 108 30.78 -23.92 -27.45
CA ARG A 108 30.07 -25.11 -26.93
C ARG A 108 29.97 -25.11 -25.41
N GLY A 109 31.01 -24.65 -24.72
CA GLY A 109 31.00 -24.41 -23.28
C GLY A 109 29.92 -23.41 -22.90
N GLU A 110 29.93 -22.23 -23.52
CA GLU A 110 28.90 -21.20 -23.32
C GLU A 110 27.49 -21.70 -23.63
N ASN A 111 27.29 -22.43 -24.73
CA ASN A 111 25.98 -23.01 -25.03
C ASN A 111 25.52 -24.03 -23.99
N THR A 112 26.45 -24.73 -23.34
CA THR A 112 26.14 -25.68 -22.27
C THR A 112 25.77 -24.93 -20.98
N ALA A 113 26.54 -23.89 -20.63
CA ALA A 113 26.23 -22.99 -19.52
C ALA A 113 24.85 -22.33 -19.70
N LEU A 114 24.57 -21.76 -20.87
CA LEU A 114 23.26 -21.16 -21.19
C LEU A 114 22.10 -22.16 -21.09
N LYS A 115 22.30 -23.41 -21.52
CA LYS A 115 21.28 -24.47 -21.36
C LYS A 115 21.01 -24.78 -19.89
N ASN A 116 22.05 -24.80 -19.05
CA ASN A 116 21.91 -25.01 -17.62
C ASN A 116 21.15 -23.84 -16.98
N SER A 117 21.51 -22.59 -17.28
CA SER A 117 20.80 -21.40 -16.78
C SER A 117 19.32 -21.39 -17.22
N VAL A 118 19.03 -21.73 -18.48
CA VAL A 118 17.64 -21.86 -18.96
C VAL A 118 16.90 -22.99 -18.25
N SER A 119 17.58 -24.09 -17.90
CA SER A 119 16.98 -25.19 -17.13
C SER A 119 16.65 -24.77 -15.70
N LEU A 120 17.52 -24.02 -15.04
CA LEU A 120 17.31 -23.47 -13.71
C LEU A 120 16.12 -22.50 -13.70
N LEU A 121 16.10 -21.52 -14.61
CA LEU A 121 14.98 -20.58 -14.72
C LEU A 121 13.64 -21.26 -14.99
N LYS A 122 13.63 -22.40 -15.70
CA LYS A 122 12.41 -23.22 -15.90
C LYS A 122 11.97 -23.96 -14.65
N ASN A 123 12.88 -24.30 -13.74
CA ASN A 123 12.53 -24.85 -12.43
C ASN A 123 11.95 -23.73 -11.56
N ASP A 124 12.64 -22.59 -11.47
CA ASP A 124 12.20 -21.44 -10.67
C ASP A 124 10.79 -20.96 -11.09
N LEU A 125 10.52 -20.88 -12.40
CA LEU A 125 9.20 -20.53 -12.91
C LEU A 125 8.12 -21.54 -12.50
N ARG A 126 8.45 -22.83 -12.43
CA ARG A 126 7.52 -23.87 -11.96
C ARG A 126 7.27 -23.72 -10.46
N ASP A 127 8.30 -23.47 -9.67
CA ASP A 127 8.18 -23.31 -8.22
C ASP A 127 7.37 -22.06 -7.86
N ILE A 128 7.59 -20.94 -8.56
CA ILE A 128 6.77 -19.72 -8.43
C ILE A 128 5.31 -20.01 -8.80
N THR A 129 5.07 -20.79 -9.85
CA THR A 129 3.70 -21.16 -10.26
C THR A 129 3.00 -22.00 -9.19
N LEU A 130 3.69 -22.97 -8.60
CA LEU A 130 3.16 -23.78 -7.50
C LEU A 130 2.91 -22.96 -6.24
N ALA A 131 3.85 -22.10 -5.84
CA ALA A 131 3.69 -21.20 -4.70
C ALA A 131 2.48 -20.27 -4.85
N ARG A 132 2.24 -19.76 -6.07
CA ARG A 132 1.04 -18.96 -6.38
C ARG A 132 -0.24 -19.78 -6.25
N GLN A 133 -0.25 -21.02 -6.76
CA GLN A 133 -1.41 -21.92 -6.62
C GLN A 133 -1.72 -22.23 -5.15
N ASP A 134 -0.70 -22.44 -4.31
CA ASP A 134 -0.87 -22.67 -2.88
C ASP A 134 -1.42 -21.45 -2.14
N THR A 135 -0.96 -20.25 -2.52
CA THR A 135 -1.48 -18.98 -2.00
C THR A 135 -2.95 -18.79 -2.37
N ASP A 136 -3.30 -19.01 -3.64
CA ASP A 136 -4.68 -18.92 -4.12
C ASP A 136 -5.59 -19.96 -3.45
N ALA A 137 -5.10 -21.18 -3.24
CA ALA A 137 -5.82 -22.23 -2.52
C ALA A 137 -6.04 -21.86 -1.04
N SER A 138 -5.06 -21.22 -0.40
CA SER A 138 -5.16 -20.76 0.98
C SER A 138 -6.16 -19.62 1.13
N HIS A 139 -6.14 -18.64 0.22
CA HIS A 139 -7.14 -17.57 0.18
C HIS A 139 -8.55 -18.13 -0.05
N ARG A 140 -8.71 -19.10 -0.96
CA ARG A 140 -10.00 -19.75 -1.20
C ARG A 140 -10.55 -20.41 0.08
N ARG A 141 -9.72 -21.16 0.81
CA ARG A 141 -10.12 -21.78 2.08
C ARG A 141 -10.55 -20.75 3.12
N PHE A 142 -9.83 -19.64 3.23
CA PHE A 142 -10.20 -18.56 4.15
C PHE A 142 -11.55 -17.93 3.80
N TYR A 143 -11.82 -17.70 2.50
CA TYR A 143 -13.13 -17.19 2.05
C TYR A 143 -14.27 -18.18 2.31
N GLU A 144 -14.05 -19.48 2.07
CA GLU A 144 -15.03 -20.52 2.38
C GLU A 144 -15.33 -20.57 3.89
N GLU A 145 -14.30 -20.55 4.75
CA GLU A 145 -14.47 -20.51 6.21
C GLU A 145 -15.22 -19.25 6.68
N TYR A 146 -14.92 -18.09 6.08
CA TYR A 146 -15.62 -16.85 6.38
C TYR A 146 -17.11 -16.91 6.00
N LEU A 147 -17.43 -17.48 4.83
CA LEU A 147 -18.81 -17.67 4.39
C LEU A 147 -19.57 -18.62 5.32
N ASP A 148 -18.96 -19.74 5.72
CA ASP A 148 -19.55 -20.70 6.67
C ASP A 148 -19.79 -20.04 8.03
N LYS A 149 -18.83 -19.26 8.53
CA LYS A 149 -18.97 -18.52 9.79
C LYS A 149 -20.08 -17.47 9.72
N ASN A 150 -20.21 -16.77 8.59
CA ASN A 150 -21.28 -15.81 8.39
C ASN A 150 -22.66 -16.49 8.34
N ALA A 151 -22.76 -17.65 7.67
CA ALA A 151 -23.98 -18.45 7.67
C ALA A 151 -24.34 -18.95 9.08
N GLN A 152 -23.34 -19.35 9.88
CA GLN A 152 -23.57 -19.73 11.28
C GLN A 152 -24.08 -18.56 12.12
N LEU A 153 -23.50 -17.37 11.97
CA LEU A 153 -23.97 -16.16 12.68
C LEU A 153 -25.39 -15.79 12.27
N GLU A 154 -25.77 -15.97 11.01
CA GLU A 154 -27.14 -15.74 10.53
C GLU A 154 -28.14 -16.69 11.20
N ILE A 155 -27.81 -17.99 11.29
CA ILE A 155 -28.61 -18.98 12.01
C ILE A 155 -28.73 -18.61 13.50
N ASP A 156 -27.62 -18.24 14.15
CA ASP A 156 -27.61 -17.85 15.57
C ASP A 156 -28.47 -16.60 15.83
N VAL A 157 -28.48 -15.63 14.91
CA VAL A 157 -29.35 -14.44 15.00
C VAL A 157 -30.82 -14.84 14.89
N MET A 158 -31.17 -15.72 13.96
CA MET A 158 -32.55 -16.23 13.81
C MET A 158 -33.02 -16.96 15.07
N ASP A 159 -32.19 -17.82 15.66
CA ASP A 159 -32.51 -18.53 16.92
C ASP A 159 -32.73 -17.55 18.08
N ARG A 160 -31.96 -16.45 18.13
CA ARG A 160 -32.11 -15.41 19.15
C ARG A 160 -33.38 -14.60 18.97
N ASP A 161 -33.76 -14.29 17.73
CA ASP A 161 -35.01 -13.60 17.43
C ASP A 161 -36.22 -14.45 17.79
N ASP A 162 -36.18 -15.76 17.54
CA ASP A 162 -37.21 -16.72 17.96
C ASP A 162 -37.34 -16.78 19.49
N GLU A 163 -36.22 -16.78 20.23
CA GLU A 163 -36.24 -16.74 21.69
C GLU A 163 -36.79 -15.41 22.23
N ILE A 164 -36.42 -14.28 21.61
CA ILE A 164 -36.98 -12.96 21.96
C ILE A 164 -38.49 -12.95 21.71
N ALA A 165 -38.97 -13.49 20.59
CA ALA A 165 -40.39 -13.59 20.29
C ALA A 165 -41.14 -14.45 21.33
N ARG A 166 -40.54 -15.58 21.74
CA ARG A 166 -41.07 -16.46 22.78
C ARG A 166 -41.16 -15.74 24.13
N LEU A 167 -40.11 -15.02 24.54
CA LEU A 167 -40.07 -14.25 25.79
C LEU A 167 -41.07 -13.09 25.77
N LYS A 168 -41.19 -12.35 24.66
CA LYS A 168 -42.21 -11.30 24.49
C LYS A 168 -43.62 -11.86 24.69
N LYS A 169 -43.93 -13.02 24.12
CA LYS A 169 -45.22 -13.71 24.30
C LYS A 169 -45.47 -14.11 25.75
N GLN A 170 -44.44 -14.56 26.49
CA GLN A 170 -44.56 -14.85 27.92
C GLN A 170 -44.84 -13.58 28.74
N ILE A 171 -44.16 -12.48 28.44
CA ILE A 171 -44.38 -11.19 29.09
C ILE A 171 -45.82 -10.70 28.84
N GLU A 172 -46.32 -10.82 27.61
CA GLU A 172 -47.71 -10.49 27.23
C GLU A 172 -48.73 -11.30 28.07
N GLN A 173 -48.48 -12.60 28.22
CA GLN A 173 -49.32 -13.50 29.04
C GLN A 173 -49.27 -13.16 30.53
N LEU A 174 -48.11 -12.76 31.06
CA LEU A 174 -47.97 -12.34 32.45
C LEU A 174 -48.65 -10.98 32.70
N LYS A 175 -48.50 -10.03 31.78
CA LYS A 175 -49.18 -8.72 31.85
C LYS A 175 -50.69 -8.88 31.86
N SER A 176 -51.24 -9.68 30.95
CA SER A 176 -52.70 -9.96 30.91
C SER A 176 -53.21 -10.71 32.15
N ARG A 177 -52.38 -11.49 32.84
CA ARG A 177 -52.73 -12.12 34.13
C ARG A 177 -52.71 -11.13 35.30
N ASN A 178 -51.82 -10.14 35.29
CA ASN A 178 -51.67 -9.17 36.38
C ASN A 178 -52.64 -7.99 36.31
N THR A 179 -53.12 -7.58 35.13
CA THR A 179 -54.10 -6.50 34.98
C THR A 179 -55.45 -6.78 35.65
N SER A 180 -55.70 -8.02 36.10
CA SER A 180 -56.88 -8.38 36.89
C SER A 180 -56.82 -7.93 38.36
N TYR A 181 -55.66 -7.55 38.91
CA TYR A 181 -55.51 -7.19 40.33
C TYR A 181 -55.39 -5.69 40.61
N ASP A 182 -55.05 -4.87 39.61
CA ASP A 182 -54.81 -3.43 39.80
C ASP A 182 -56.07 -2.56 39.78
N THR A 183 -57.21 -3.07 39.31
CA THR A 183 -58.48 -2.31 39.32
C THR A 183 -59.11 -2.15 40.71
N ALA A 184 -58.47 -2.67 41.77
CA ALA A 184 -58.98 -2.55 43.14
C ALA A 184 -58.28 -1.48 44.01
N TYR A 185 -57.15 -0.91 43.59
CA TYR A 185 -56.36 0.02 44.45
C TYR A 185 -56.40 1.50 44.06
N GLU A 186 -56.94 1.88 42.89
CA GLU A 186 -57.06 3.29 42.48
C GLU A 186 -58.16 4.12 43.20
N LYS A 187 -58.84 3.56 44.21
CA LYS A 187 -59.87 4.29 44.98
C LYS A 187 -59.45 4.75 46.39
N ASN A 188 -58.19 4.57 46.77
CA ASN A 188 -57.67 5.18 48.00
C ASN A 188 -56.66 6.27 47.65
N GLY A 189 -57.15 7.51 47.67
CA GLY A 189 -56.35 8.71 47.49
C GLY A 189 -55.16 8.72 48.45
N PHE A 190 -53.97 8.58 47.89
CA PHE A 190 -52.73 8.95 48.56
C PHE A 190 -52.72 10.47 48.66
N GLY A 191 -53.18 10.97 49.80
CA GLY A 191 -53.07 12.37 50.17
C GLY A 191 -51.60 12.76 50.21
N CYS A 192 -51.27 13.85 49.53
CA CYS A 192 -50.06 14.61 49.74
C CYS A 192 -49.94 14.90 51.24
N PHE A 193 -49.00 14.25 51.92
CA PHE A 193 -48.52 14.73 53.20
C PHE A 193 -47.60 15.92 52.89
N GLU A 194 -48.15 17.12 52.98
CA GLU A 194 -47.37 18.32 53.29
C GLU A 194 -46.66 18.03 54.61
N PHE A 195 -45.34 17.84 54.56
CA PHE A 195 -44.50 17.94 55.74
C PHE A 195 -44.20 19.42 55.93
N ASP A 196 -44.90 20.01 56.89
CA ASP A 196 -44.63 21.34 57.41
C ASP A 196 -43.19 21.42 57.93
N ASP A 197 -42.58 22.57 57.62
CA ASP A 197 -41.30 23.05 58.11
C ASP A 197 -41.22 23.01 59.64
N ASP A 198 -40.44 22.08 60.19
CA ASP A 198 -39.93 22.21 61.56
C ASP A 198 -38.39 22.22 61.54
N GLU A 199 -37.86 23.43 61.73
CA GLU A 199 -36.46 23.72 62.00
C GLU A 199 -35.94 22.88 63.18
N SER A 200 -35.18 21.84 62.90
CA SER A 200 -34.29 21.24 63.91
C SER A 200 -33.04 20.62 63.29
N GLU A 201 -31.98 21.43 63.35
CA GLU A 201 -30.58 21.07 63.60
C GLU A 201 -30.29 19.56 63.79
N LEU A 202 -30.11 18.84 62.68
CA LEU A 202 -29.50 17.51 62.66
C LEU A 202 -28.44 17.46 61.57
N SER A 203 -27.19 17.47 62.02
CA SER A 203 -26.01 17.28 61.17
C SER A 203 -26.01 15.88 60.56
N CYS A 204 -26.41 15.77 59.29
CA CYS A 204 -26.16 14.58 58.49
C CYS A 204 -24.90 14.83 57.65
N GLN A 205 -23.89 13.99 57.85
CA GLN A 205 -22.66 13.95 57.08
C GLN A 205 -22.95 13.74 55.59
N PRO A 206 -22.14 14.30 54.68
CA PRO A 206 -22.27 14.02 53.25
C PRO A 206 -21.81 12.58 52.98
N VAL A 207 -22.77 11.70 52.73
CA VAL A 207 -22.50 10.43 52.03
C VAL A 207 -22.22 10.81 50.58
N ALA A 208 -21.03 10.46 50.11
CA ALA A 208 -20.63 10.63 48.71
C ALA A 208 -21.58 9.83 47.81
N HIS A 209 -22.50 10.53 47.15
CA HIS A 209 -23.15 10.06 45.95
C HIS A 209 -22.21 10.32 44.77
N GLU A 210 -21.34 9.35 44.50
CA GLU A 210 -20.79 9.20 43.16
C GLU A 210 -21.94 8.79 42.21
N SER A 211 -21.99 9.47 41.06
CA SER A 211 -22.72 9.03 39.86
C SER A 211 -24.24 9.23 39.81
N ALA A 212 -24.72 10.44 40.08
CA ALA A 212 -25.96 10.92 39.46
C ALA A 212 -25.59 11.71 38.19
N LEU A 213 -25.84 11.10 37.03
CA LEU A 213 -25.81 11.77 35.73
C LEU A 213 -26.82 12.93 35.75
N PRO A 214 -26.52 14.10 35.14
CA PRO A 214 -27.47 15.19 35.08
C PRO A 214 -28.70 14.76 34.27
N GLU A 215 -29.87 14.78 34.92
CA GLU A 215 -31.16 14.73 34.24
C GLU A 215 -31.28 15.94 33.32
N VAL A 216 -31.06 15.70 32.02
CA VAL A 216 -31.38 16.68 30.99
C VAL A 216 -32.91 16.65 30.84
N ASP A 217 -33.54 17.67 31.39
CA ASP A 217 -34.97 17.94 31.27
C ASP A 217 -35.28 18.36 29.81
N ILE A 218 -35.39 17.38 28.92
CA ILE A 218 -35.84 17.59 27.54
C ILE A 218 -37.35 17.84 27.61
N LYS A 219 -37.73 19.12 27.65
CA LYS A 219 -39.10 19.56 27.40
C LYS A 219 -39.55 19.07 26.02
N MET A 220 -40.27 17.95 26.01
CA MET A 220 -41.13 17.51 24.93
C MET A 220 -42.39 18.39 24.90
N ASP A 221 -42.23 19.66 24.54
CA ASP A 221 -43.35 20.53 24.20
C ASP A 221 -43.55 20.54 22.68
N GLU A 222 -44.76 20.13 22.26
CA GLU A 222 -45.43 20.44 20.99
C GLU A 222 -44.76 19.97 19.67
N LEU A 223 -44.65 18.66 19.48
CA LEU A 223 -44.84 18.10 18.13
C LEU A 223 -46.33 17.81 17.94
N LYS A 224 -47.02 18.76 17.30
CA LYS A 224 -48.37 18.57 16.79
C LYS A 224 -48.35 17.44 15.77
N THR A 225 -49.04 16.37 16.12
CA THR A 225 -49.47 15.28 15.24
C THR A 225 -50.34 15.85 14.12
N GLU A 226 -49.75 16.12 12.96
CA GLU A 226 -50.46 16.07 11.67
C GLU A 226 -50.43 14.61 11.18
N ASP A 227 -51.13 13.75 11.93
CA ASP A 227 -51.53 12.42 11.48
C ASP A 227 -52.82 12.57 10.69
N GLU A 228 -52.72 12.88 9.41
CA GLU A 228 -53.74 12.56 8.41
C GLU A 228 -53.08 12.68 7.03
N HIS A 229 -53.13 11.58 6.25
CA HIS A 229 -52.87 11.51 4.79
C HIS A 229 -51.51 10.96 4.24
N ILE A 230 -50.95 9.88 4.81
CA ILE A 230 -49.80 9.16 4.20
C ILE A 230 -50.18 7.81 3.52
N ASP A 231 -51.44 7.37 3.55
CA ASP A 231 -51.81 6.05 3.01
C ASP A 231 -52.23 5.99 1.52
N ASP A 232 -52.24 7.10 0.77
CA ASP A 232 -52.74 7.11 -0.62
C ASP A 232 -51.66 7.19 -1.72
N TYR A 233 -50.37 7.30 -1.37
CA TYR A 233 -49.32 7.50 -2.39
C TYR A 233 -48.85 6.20 -3.08
N PHE A 234 -49.08 5.03 -2.47
CA PHE A 234 -48.57 3.75 -2.99
C PHE A 234 -49.59 2.87 -3.75
N HIS A 235 -50.85 3.29 -3.86
CA HIS A 235 -51.89 2.49 -4.55
C HIS A 235 -52.38 3.04 -5.90
N LYS A 236 -51.83 4.14 -6.40
CA LYS A 236 -52.33 4.78 -7.63
C LYS A 236 -51.54 4.45 -8.91
N ARG A 237 -50.64 3.47 -8.90
CA ARG A 237 -49.79 3.15 -10.07
C ARG A 237 -50.19 1.93 -10.91
N TYR A 238 -51.30 1.25 -10.63
CA TYR A 238 -51.56 -0.05 -11.29
C TYR A 238 -52.94 -0.30 -11.93
N LEU A 239 -53.86 0.65 -12.02
CA LEU A 239 -55.18 0.38 -12.65
C LEU A 239 -55.76 1.59 -13.41
N ASP A 240 -55.11 2.04 -14.48
CA ASP A 240 -55.84 2.77 -15.53
C ASP A 240 -55.28 2.47 -16.93
N ASP A 241 -55.49 1.21 -17.33
CA ASP A 241 -55.21 0.69 -18.66
C ASP A 241 -56.46 0.85 -19.54
N SER A 242 -56.86 2.10 -19.85
CA SER A 242 -58.01 2.39 -20.74
C SER A 242 -58.09 3.85 -21.24
N ASN A 243 -57.00 4.43 -21.76
CA ASN A 243 -57.13 5.68 -22.55
C ASN A 243 -56.22 5.73 -23.78
N PRO A 244 -56.67 5.23 -24.95
CA PRO A 244 -55.88 5.19 -26.17
C PRO A 244 -56.12 6.47 -27.00
N HIS A 245 -55.75 7.65 -26.51
CA HIS A 245 -55.72 8.85 -27.36
C HIS A 245 -54.97 10.04 -26.71
N TYR A 246 -53.64 10.09 -26.86
CA TYR A 246 -52.89 11.27 -27.32
C TYR A 246 -51.39 10.92 -27.35
N PHE A 247 -50.90 10.48 -28.51
CA PHE A 247 -49.45 10.43 -28.78
C PHE A 247 -49.02 11.87 -29.10
N SER A 248 -48.69 12.64 -28.06
CA SER A 248 -47.87 13.84 -28.20
C SER A 248 -46.51 13.49 -27.62
N GLN A 249 -45.51 13.34 -28.50
CA GLN A 249 -44.10 13.29 -28.13
C GLN A 249 -43.73 14.61 -27.45
N GLN A 250 -43.98 14.72 -26.15
CA GLN A 250 -43.23 15.60 -25.28
C GLN A 250 -42.03 14.76 -24.85
N SER A 251 -40.90 15.01 -25.51
CA SER A 251 -39.59 14.63 -25.00
C SER A 251 -39.42 15.38 -23.69
N ASP A 252 -39.62 14.68 -22.57
CA ASP A 252 -39.08 15.09 -21.28
C ASP A 252 -37.54 15.06 -21.44
N GLU A 253 -37.00 16.15 -21.98
CA GLU A 253 -35.60 16.53 -21.80
C GLU A 253 -35.48 16.89 -20.32
N GLU A 254 -35.34 15.86 -19.48
CA GLU A 254 -34.77 16.00 -18.14
C GLU A 254 -33.39 16.60 -18.38
N GLU A 255 -33.27 17.92 -18.20
CA GLU A 255 -31.99 18.62 -18.09
C GLU A 255 -31.28 17.96 -16.90
N GLU A 256 -30.48 16.93 -17.18
CA GLU A 256 -29.50 16.39 -16.25
C GLU A 256 -28.63 17.60 -15.87
N GLU A 257 -28.87 18.16 -14.68
CA GLU A 257 -27.99 19.16 -14.09
C GLU A 257 -26.60 18.50 -14.05
N GLU A 258 -25.73 18.87 -15.00
CA GLU A 258 -24.33 18.47 -15.00
C GLU A 258 -23.74 18.97 -13.68
N GLU A 259 -23.67 18.09 -12.68
CA GLU A 259 -22.98 18.36 -11.43
C GLU A 259 -21.55 18.74 -11.79
N GLU A 260 -21.17 20.01 -11.54
CA GLU A 260 -19.81 20.49 -11.80
C GLU A 260 -18.83 19.58 -11.06
N GLU A 261 -18.12 18.72 -11.81
CA GLU A 261 -17.19 17.78 -11.22
C GLU A 261 -16.10 18.55 -10.47
N GLU A 262 -15.95 18.30 -9.17
CA GLU A 262 -14.89 18.91 -8.37
C GLU A 262 -13.51 18.57 -8.97
N PRO A 263 -12.57 19.53 -9.02
CA PRO A 263 -11.26 19.31 -9.59
C PRO A 263 -10.51 18.23 -8.80
N PHE A 264 -9.78 17.38 -9.53
CA PHE A 264 -9.06 16.22 -8.98
C PHE A 264 -8.24 16.58 -7.75
N GLU A 265 -7.50 17.69 -7.80
CA GLU A 265 -6.58 18.11 -6.73
C GLU A 265 -7.32 18.31 -5.40
N ASN A 266 -8.52 18.89 -5.42
CA ASN A 266 -9.29 19.14 -4.20
C ASN A 266 -9.82 17.84 -3.59
N VAL A 267 -10.35 16.95 -4.44
CA VAL A 267 -10.88 15.64 -4.02
C VAL A 267 -9.75 14.77 -3.48
N ALA A 268 -8.63 14.73 -4.20
CA ALA A 268 -7.43 13.97 -3.89
C ALA A 268 -6.75 14.43 -2.58
N SER A 269 -6.52 15.75 -2.43
CA SER A 269 -5.95 16.31 -1.19
C SER A 269 -6.86 16.07 0.01
N SER A 270 -8.18 16.27 -0.14
CA SER A 270 -9.16 16.03 0.94
C SER A 270 -9.19 14.55 1.33
N TYR A 271 -9.14 13.66 0.34
CA TYR A 271 -9.11 12.22 0.54
C TYR A 271 -7.86 11.78 1.33
N ILE A 272 -6.66 12.20 0.93
CA ILE A 272 -5.42 11.86 1.63
C ILE A 272 -5.45 12.38 3.07
N GLN A 273 -5.87 13.62 3.29
CA GLN A 273 -5.99 14.19 4.63
C GLN A 273 -6.97 13.40 5.51
N GLN A 274 -8.13 13.03 4.96
CA GLN A 274 -9.13 12.22 5.66
C GLN A 274 -8.61 10.82 5.98
N ALA A 275 -7.86 10.21 5.04
CA ALA A 275 -7.24 8.91 5.23
C ALA A 275 -6.21 8.92 6.37
N MET A 276 -5.41 9.99 6.46
CA MET A 276 -4.46 10.20 7.56
C MET A 276 -5.17 10.36 8.91
N LEU A 277 -6.22 11.18 8.97
CA LEU A 277 -7.01 11.38 10.19
C LEU A 277 -7.69 10.08 10.64
N SER A 278 -8.15 9.27 9.68
CA SER A 278 -8.79 7.98 9.92
C SER A 278 -7.80 6.84 10.16
N ARG A 279 -6.48 7.11 10.07
CA ARG A 279 -5.39 6.12 10.18
C ARG A 279 -5.57 4.93 9.24
N LEU A 280 -5.98 5.19 8.00
CA LEU A 280 -6.02 4.15 6.97
C LEU A 280 -4.60 3.65 6.69
N SER A 281 -4.46 2.35 6.46
CA SER A 281 -3.18 1.77 6.02
C SER A 281 -2.79 2.37 4.67
N SER A 282 -1.51 2.63 4.44
CA SER A 282 -1.03 3.16 3.16
C SER A 282 -1.41 2.34 1.94
N ALA A 283 -1.48 1.00 2.06
CA ALA A 283 -1.98 0.12 1.01
C ALA A 283 -3.44 0.41 0.62
N ARG A 284 -4.30 0.71 1.60
CA ARG A 284 -5.70 1.10 1.35
C ARG A 284 -5.76 2.46 0.68
N VAL A 285 -4.94 3.41 1.14
CA VAL A 285 -4.87 4.75 0.55
C VAL A 285 -4.44 4.69 -0.90
N ARG A 286 -3.43 3.90 -1.23
CA ARG A 286 -2.97 3.69 -2.61
C ARG A 286 -4.08 3.14 -3.51
N LEU A 287 -4.85 2.15 -3.04
CA LEU A 287 -5.94 1.59 -3.86
C LEU A 287 -7.03 2.63 -4.15
N GLU A 288 -7.49 3.35 -3.14
CA GLU A 288 -8.53 4.37 -3.32
C GLU A 288 -8.01 5.61 -4.09
N PHE A 289 -6.73 5.94 -3.94
CA PHE A 289 -6.10 7.01 -4.71
C PHE A 289 -5.88 6.61 -6.17
N ASP A 290 -5.50 5.37 -6.44
CA ASP A 290 -5.44 4.80 -7.79
C ASP A 290 -6.83 4.81 -8.45
N ASP A 291 -7.90 4.51 -7.70
CA ASP A 291 -9.28 4.62 -8.19
C ASP A 291 -9.62 6.08 -8.60
N LEU A 292 -9.17 7.08 -7.83
CA LEU A 292 -9.32 8.49 -8.19
C LEU A 292 -8.50 8.86 -9.42
N ILE A 293 -7.24 8.40 -9.51
CA ILE A 293 -6.38 8.63 -10.69
C ILE A 293 -7.04 8.02 -11.94
N CYS A 294 -7.59 6.82 -11.86
CA CYS A 294 -8.30 6.18 -12.97
C CYS A 294 -9.58 6.94 -13.36
N LYS A 295 -10.29 7.54 -12.40
CA LYS A 295 -11.52 8.29 -12.66
C LYS A 295 -11.26 9.63 -13.36
N TYR A 296 -10.24 10.36 -12.92
CA TYR A 296 -9.98 11.73 -13.37
C TYR A 296 -8.88 11.85 -14.42
N GLU A 297 -8.09 10.79 -14.65
CA GLU A 297 -6.93 10.75 -15.56
C GLU A 297 -5.98 11.97 -15.41
N PRO A 298 -5.55 12.32 -14.18
CA PRO A 298 -4.69 13.48 -13.96
C PRO A 298 -3.30 13.28 -14.56
N SER A 299 -2.61 14.39 -14.86
CA SER A 299 -1.20 14.33 -15.27
C SER A 299 -0.30 13.90 -14.12
N SER A 300 0.85 13.29 -14.42
CA SER A 300 1.84 12.92 -13.37
C SER A 300 2.26 14.12 -12.52
N ASP A 301 2.45 15.29 -13.14
CA ASP A 301 2.76 16.54 -12.43
C ASP A 301 1.63 16.97 -11.48
N THR A 302 0.38 16.79 -11.89
CA THR A 302 -0.80 17.04 -11.04
C THR A 302 -0.83 16.11 -9.82
N ILE A 303 -0.52 14.83 -10.01
CA ILE A 303 -0.43 13.85 -8.91
C ILE A 303 0.65 14.28 -7.92
N THR A 304 1.85 14.58 -8.40
CA THR A 304 2.98 15.01 -7.57
C THR A 304 2.69 16.33 -6.84
N THR A 305 2.02 17.28 -7.51
CA THR A 305 1.58 18.54 -6.91
C THR A 305 0.59 18.29 -5.76
N CYS A 306 -0.39 17.42 -5.96
CA CYS A 306 -1.38 17.07 -4.93
C CYS A 306 -0.71 16.35 -3.74
N LEU A 307 0.23 15.43 -3.99
CA LEU A 307 0.98 14.76 -2.94
C LEU A 307 1.83 15.75 -2.13
N ALA A 308 2.52 16.69 -2.81
CA ALA A 308 3.28 17.75 -2.16
C ALA A 308 2.38 18.65 -1.29
N ASP A 309 1.21 19.04 -1.80
CA ASP A 309 0.22 19.87 -1.08
C ASP A 309 -0.29 19.17 0.18
N ALA A 310 -0.74 17.92 0.05
CA ALA A 310 -1.21 17.13 1.18
C ALA A 310 -0.09 16.91 2.22
N PHE A 311 1.15 16.66 1.77
CA PHE A 311 2.31 16.46 2.64
C PHE A 311 2.69 17.73 3.41
N VAL A 312 2.79 18.87 2.74
CA VAL A 312 3.12 20.16 3.37
C VAL A 312 2.01 20.62 4.32
N THR A 313 0.75 20.43 3.92
CA THR A 313 -0.41 20.75 4.78
C THR A 313 -0.41 19.89 6.04
N TRP A 314 -0.13 18.59 5.91
CA TRP A 314 0.01 17.71 7.06
C TRP A 314 1.14 18.16 8.00
N MET A 315 2.34 18.43 7.50
CA MET A 315 3.45 18.95 8.32
C MET A 315 3.08 20.27 9.01
N GLY A 316 2.42 21.16 8.28
CA GLY A 316 1.89 22.42 8.79
C GLY A 316 0.93 22.24 9.95
N SER A 317 0.03 21.26 9.85
CA SER A 317 -0.91 20.91 10.91
C SER A 317 -0.17 20.44 12.18
N LEU A 318 0.90 19.65 12.04
CA LEU A 318 1.70 19.19 13.18
C LEU A 318 2.44 20.32 13.88
N ILE A 319 3.02 21.26 13.12
CA ILE A 319 3.71 22.43 13.65
C ILE A 319 2.72 23.36 14.35
N THR A 320 1.57 23.62 13.72
CA THR A 320 0.53 24.50 14.26
C THR A 320 -0.08 23.91 15.53
N ASN A 321 -0.38 22.60 15.53
CA ASN A 321 -0.90 21.91 16.70
C ASN A 321 0.12 21.86 17.85
N ASN A 322 1.41 21.74 17.54
CA ASN A 322 2.46 21.81 18.54
C ASN A 322 2.45 23.15 19.29
N ASN A 323 2.20 24.26 18.59
CA ASN A 323 2.12 25.59 19.20
C ASN A 323 0.87 25.77 20.10
N LYS A 324 -0.19 24.98 19.88
CA LYS A 324 -1.41 24.99 20.71
C LYS A 324 -1.26 24.16 21.99
N THR A 325 -0.27 23.27 22.08
CA THR A 325 -0.07 22.43 23.27
C THR A 325 0.44 23.22 24.47
N SER A 326 0.09 22.82 25.69
CA SER A 326 0.56 23.48 26.93
C SER A 326 2.08 23.45 27.11
N GLN A 327 2.77 22.53 26.43
CA GLN A 327 4.22 22.41 26.39
C GLN A 327 4.69 22.25 24.94
N PRO A 328 4.87 23.36 24.19
CA PRO A 328 5.30 23.30 22.80
C PRO A 328 6.69 22.69 22.70
N MET A 329 6.86 21.69 21.83
CA MET A 329 8.18 21.15 21.51
C MET A 329 8.93 22.11 20.59
N SER A 330 10.27 22.08 20.62
CA SER A 330 11.06 22.77 19.61
C SER A 330 10.81 22.17 18.22
N ILE A 331 10.86 22.97 17.16
CA ILE A 331 10.65 22.50 15.78
C ILE A 331 11.58 21.32 15.43
N PRO A 332 12.90 21.35 15.75
CA PRO A 332 13.79 20.19 15.57
C PRO A 332 13.28 18.89 16.22
N ARG A 333 12.62 19.01 17.37
CA ARG A 333 12.04 17.87 18.10
C ARG A 333 10.73 17.40 17.45
N VAL A 334 9.92 18.30 16.90
CA VAL A 334 8.75 17.94 16.10
C VAL A 334 9.17 17.14 14.86
N PHE A 335 10.24 17.55 14.17
CA PHE A 335 10.79 16.82 13.02
C PHE A 335 11.21 15.39 13.37
N THR A 336 12.06 15.26 14.39
CA THR A 336 12.63 13.96 14.80
C THR A 336 11.66 13.01 15.50
N SER A 337 10.47 13.48 15.90
CA SER A 337 9.47 12.64 16.57
C SER A 337 8.22 12.47 15.73
N LYS A 338 7.43 13.53 15.58
CA LYS A 338 6.11 13.48 14.95
C LYS A 338 6.19 13.35 13.44
N ILE A 339 7.03 14.16 12.79
CA ILE A 339 7.15 14.14 11.32
C ILE A 339 7.84 12.84 10.89
N GLN A 340 8.96 12.48 11.50
CA GLN A 340 9.66 11.23 11.18
C GLN A 340 8.74 10.00 11.35
N ALA A 341 7.97 9.92 12.45
CA ALA A 341 7.04 8.81 12.66
C ALA A 341 5.96 8.77 11.56
N GLY A 342 5.35 9.91 11.22
CA GLY A 342 4.33 9.94 10.16
C GLY A 342 4.89 9.68 8.76
N ILE A 343 6.18 9.97 8.51
CA ILE A 343 6.84 9.58 7.27
C ILE A 343 6.90 8.05 7.19
N VAL A 344 7.48 7.39 8.20
CA VAL A 344 7.64 5.93 8.22
C VAL A 344 6.30 5.20 8.23
N GLU A 345 5.32 5.67 9.00
CA GLU A 345 4.04 4.99 9.16
C GLU A 345 3.12 5.12 7.94
N PHE A 346 3.27 6.18 7.15
CA PHE A 346 2.29 6.53 6.11
C PHE A 346 2.95 7.00 4.82
N TRP A 347 3.71 8.10 4.86
CA TRP A 347 4.15 8.79 3.64
C TRP A 347 5.21 8.05 2.85
N GLU A 348 6.11 7.30 3.48
CA GLU A 348 7.18 6.55 2.81
C GLU A 348 6.61 5.70 1.67
N SER A 349 5.68 4.81 1.99
CA SER A 349 5.08 3.88 1.02
C SER A 349 4.17 4.54 -0.03
N ILE A 350 3.67 5.75 0.24
CA ILE A 350 2.82 6.49 -0.71
C ILE A 350 3.72 7.27 -1.67
N LEU A 351 4.68 8.03 -1.15
CA LEU A 351 5.59 8.84 -1.97
C LEU A 351 6.43 7.94 -2.87
N GLN A 352 7.07 6.88 -2.32
CA GLN A 352 7.84 5.92 -3.12
C GLN A 352 7.06 5.34 -4.31
N TYR A 353 5.75 5.13 -4.15
CA TYR A 353 4.94 4.52 -5.20
C TYR A 353 4.57 5.49 -6.32
N TYR A 354 4.41 6.78 -6.01
CA TYR A 354 4.00 7.79 -7.00
C TYR A 354 5.17 8.66 -7.51
N THR A 355 6.35 8.57 -6.89
CA THR A 355 7.57 9.26 -7.33
C THR A 355 8.68 8.25 -7.68
N THR A 356 8.40 7.39 -8.66
CA THR A 356 9.31 6.30 -9.06
C THR A 356 10.45 6.72 -9.96
N ASP A 357 10.35 7.88 -10.61
CA ASP A 357 11.35 8.39 -11.53
C ASP A 357 11.95 9.72 -11.03
N ASP A 358 13.19 9.99 -11.42
CA ASP A 358 13.95 11.17 -10.95
C ASP A 358 13.24 12.48 -11.27
N GLN A 359 12.47 12.52 -12.38
CA GLN A 359 11.71 13.69 -12.76
C GLN A 359 10.55 13.93 -11.77
N ALA A 360 9.80 12.90 -11.39
CA ALA A 360 8.72 12.99 -10.41
C ALA A 360 9.25 13.32 -9.01
N GLN A 361 10.38 12.72 -8.60
CA GLN A 361 11.04 13.03 -7.33
C GLN A 361 11.53 14.48 -7.29
N ARG A 362 12.13 14.96 -8.37
CA ARG A 362 12.53 16.37 -8.51
C ARG A 362 11.32 17.31 -8.47
N GLN A 363 10.24 16.97 -9.18
CA GLN A 363 8.99 17.73 -9.16
C GLN A 363 8.40 17.81 -7.75
N LEU A 364 8.45 16.71 -6.98
CA LEU A 364 7.99 16.68 -5.59
C LEU A 364 8.74 17.73 -4.75
N LEU A 365 10.08 17.77 -4.86
CA LEU A 365 10.90 18.76 -4.14
C LEU A 365 10.62 20.19 -4.61
N ASP A 366 10.51 20.42 -5.92
CA ASP A 366 10.18 21.73 -6.50
C ASP A 366 8.81 22.22 -6.00
N HIS A 367 7.80 21.35 -5.93
CA HIS A 367 6.45 21.69 -5.45
C HIS A 367 6.42 21.92 -3.93
N ILE A 368 7.11 21.10 -3.14
CA ILE A 368 7.26 21.34 -1.70
C ILE A 368 7.87 22.73 -1.47
N GLU A 369 8.97 23.05 -2.16
CA GLU A 369 9.64 24.34 -2.03
C GLU A 369 8.72 25.52 -2.41
N GLN A 370 7.95 25.39 -3.49
CA GLN A 370 6.96 26.40 -3.90
C GLN A 370 5.86 26.59 -2.86
N LEU A 371 5.31 25.51 -2.33
CA LEU A 371 4.27 25.55 -1.30
C LEU A 371 4.76 26.21 -0.01
N LEU A 372 6.02 25.95 0.37
CA LEU A 372 6.64 26.59 1.53
C LEU A 372 6.72 28.12 1.39
N GLN A 373 6.71 28.67 0.17
CA GLN A 373 6.69 30.13 -0.03
C GLN A 373 5.34 30.76 0.30
N ILE A 374 4.26 29.99 0.22
CA ILE A 374 2.89 30.47 0.36
C ILE A 374 2.39 30.26 1.81
N VAL A 375 2.76 29.15 2.44
CA VAL A 375 2.22 28.79 3.75
C VAL A 375 2.88 29.58 4.91
N PRO A 376 2.13 29.97 5.95
CA PRO A 376 2.62 30.86 7.01
C PRO A 376 3.71 30.21 7.89
N PHE A 377 3.73 28.88 7.97
CA PHE A 377 4.76 28.12 8.69
C PHE A 377 5.95 27.75 7.79
N GLY A 378 5.98 28.21 6.55
CA GLY A 378 6.97 27.82 5.54
C GLY A 378 8.39 28.14 5.95
N LEU A 379 8.60 29.29 6.59
CA LEU A 379 9.91 29.66 7.15
C LEU A 379 10.39 28.68 8.23
N ALA A 380 9.49 28.20 9.10
CA ALA A 380 9.88 27.26 10.15
C ALA A 380 10.32 25.90 9.60
N ILE A 381 9.74 25.47 8.46
CA ILE A 381 10.16 24.26 7.75
C ILE A 381 11.47 24.52 6.99
N ALA A 382 11.60 25.67 6.33
CA ALA A 382 12.80 26.05 5.59
C ALA A 382 14.07 26.05 6.47
N ASP A 383 13.94 26.41 7.75
CA ASP A 383 15.06 26.42 8.73
C ASP A 383 15.58 25.03 9.08
N HIS A 384 14.80 24.00 8.76
CA HIS A 384 15.07 22.60 9.08
C HIS A 384 14.89 21.71 7.85
N PHE A 385 15.00 22.28 6.65
CA PHE A 385 14.78 21.56 5.39
C PHE A 385 15.86 20.50 5.14
N ASP A 386 17.08 20.70 5.65
CA ASP A 386 18.16 19.71 5.70
C ASP A 386 17.69 18.37 6.31
N ARG A 387 16.93 18.45 7.41
CA ARG A 387 16.38 17.26 8.08
C ARG A 387 15.27 16.61 7.28
N LEU A 388 14.44 17.42 6.61
CA LEU A 388 13.37 16.90 5.77
C LEU A 388 13.95 16.10 4.60
N VAL A 389 14.89 16.70 3.88
CA VAL A 389 15.58 16.07 2.75
C VAL A 389 16.31 14.81 3.20
N LEU A 390 17.07 14.87 4.30
CA LEU A 390 17.74 13.70 4.86
C LEU A 390 16.76 12.56 5.19
N MET A 391 15.55 12.87 5.68
CA MET A 391 14.53 11.84 5.92
C MET A 391 14.01 11.24 4.61
N LEU A 392 13.67 12.08 3.62
CA LEU A 392 13.17 11.59 2.32
C LEU A 392 14.23 10.73 1.61
N TYR A 393 15.49 11.15 1.67
CA TYR A 393 16.64 10.40 1.17
C TYR A 393 16.82 9.06 1.90
N LYS A 394 16.88 9.10 3.24
CA LYS A 394 17.04 7.89 4.07
C LYS A 394 15.96 6.83 3.84
N TYR A 395 14.74 7.26 3.54
CA TYR A 395 13.63 6.34 3.26
C TYR A 395 13.43 6.11 1.77
N HIS A 396 14.45 6.32 0.93
CA HIS A 396 14.42 6.05 -0.51
C HIS A 396 13.20 6.64 -1.24
N VAL A 397 12.74 7.81 -0.79
CA VAL A 397 11.70 8.56 -1.50
C VAL A 397 12.33 9.38 -2.63
N ILE A 398 13.61 9.74 -2.46
CA ILE A 398 14.37 10.59 -3.36
C ILE A 398 15.78 10.02 -3.47
N ASP A 399 16.25 9.87 -4.70
CA ASP A 399 17.58 9.37 -5.05
C ASP A 399 18.57 10.53 -5.28
N ASP A 400 19.86 10.19 -5.39
CA ASP A 400 20.96 11.16 -5.49
C ASP A 400 20.80 12.09 -6.69
N ASP A 401 20.54 11.53 -7.87
CA ASP A 401 20.34 12.24 -9.14
C ASP A 401 19.22 13.29 -9.06
N ALA A 402 18.05 12.88 -8.55
CA ALA A 402 16.89 13.75 -8.43
C ALA A 402 17.16 14.91 -7.46
N LEU A 403 17.86 14.61 -6.37
CA LEU A 403 18.21 15.58 -5.34
C LEU A 403 19.24 16.61 -5.83
N ILE A 404 20.31 16.15 -6.50
CA ILE A 404 21.34 17.01 -7.09
C ILE A 404 20.72 17.89 -8.19
N SER A 405 19.93 17.29 -9.07
CA SER A 405 19.23 17.99 -10.17
C SER A 405 18.27 19.06 -9.67
N TRP A 406 17.49 18.76 -8.62
CA TRP A 406 16.65 19.74 -7.93
C TRP A 406 17.48 20.91 -7.38
N TRP A 407 18.56 20.60 -6.65
CA TRP A 407 19.37 21.61 -5.99
C TRP A 407 20.02 22.58 -6.99
N GLN A 408 20.44 22.09 -8.15
CA GLN A 408 21.04 22.90 -9.22
C GLN A 408 20.02 23.74 -10.01
N THR A 409 18.76 23.27 -10.14
CA THR A 409 17.80 23.88 -11.07
C THR A 409 17.04 25.07 -10.49
N SER A 410 16.85 25.15 -9.17
CA SER A 410 15.89 26.12 -8.62
C SER A 410 16.38 27.58 -8.68
N SER A 411 15.44 28.47 -9.02
CA SER A 411 15.70 29.90 -9.11
C SER A 411 15.89 30.53 -7.73
N PHE A 412 16.97 31.31 -7.58
CA PHE A 412 17.42 31.90 -6.32
C PHE A 412 16.65 33.14 -5.85
N ASP A 413 15.51 33.46 -6.46
CA ASP A 413 14.88 34.78 -6.27
C ASP A 413 14.09 34.90 -4.95
N HIS A 414 13.68 33.78 -4.36
CA HIS A 414 12.89 33.79 -3.13
C HIS A 414 13.73 33.58 -1.87
N GLN A 415 13.40 34.33 -0.81
CA GLN A 415 14.09 34.26 0.48
C GLN A 415 14.06 32.85 1.09
N ILE A 416 12.95 32.13 0.91
CA ILE A 416 12.77 30.76 1.42
C ILE A 416 13.65 29.80 0.65
N SER A 417 13.68 29.87 -0.68
CA SER A 417 14.60 29.10 -1.54
C SER A 417 16.07 29.30 -1.15
N GLN A 418 16.50 30.56 -0.98
CA GLN A 418 17.86 30.87 -0.53
C GLN A 418 18.18 30.24 0.84
N LYS A 419 17.19 30.22 1.74
CA LYS A 419 17.36 29.63 3.07
C LYS A 419 17.44 28.12 3.01
N ILE A 420 16.57 27.48 2.22
CA ILE A 420 16.59 26.04 1.95
C ILE A 420 17.95 25.63 1.39
N ARG A 421 18.42 26.29 0.33
CA ARG A 421 19.73 26.01 -0.28
C ARG A 421 20.86 26.12 0.73
N LYS A 422 20.84 27.16 1.57
CA LYS A 422 21.87 27.38 2.61
C LYS A 422 21.90 26.28 3.66
N VAL A 423 20.74 25.76 4.08
CA VAL A 423 20.70 24.69 5.09
C VAL A 423 21.03 23.33 4.47
N THR A 424 20.70 23.10 3.20
CA THR A 424 20.96 21.83 2.52
C THR A 424 22.36 21.71 1.91
N THR A 425 23.12 22.80 1.73
CA THR A 425 24.46 22.79 1.07
C THR A 425 25.36 21.65 1.54
N ARG A 426 25.55 21.50 2.86
CA ARG A 426 26.44 20.46 3.41
C ARG A 426 25.96 19.02 3.14
N PHE A 427 24.66 18.83 3.07
CA PHE A 427 24.09 17.51 2.79
C PHE A 427 24.28 17.16 1.31
N ILE A 428 24.10 18.14 0.42
CA ILE A 428 24.34 17.95 -1.02
C ILE A 428 25.81 17.72 -1.31
N GLU A 429 26.72 18.47 -0.68
CA GLU A 429 28.17 18.21 -0.77
C GLU A 429 28.50 16.77 -0.36
N TRP A 430 27.93 16.29 0.75
CA TRP A 430 28.12 14.90 1.18
C TRP A 430 27.57 13.86 0.20
N VAL A 431 26.41 14.11 -0.41
CA VAL A 431 25.84 13.21 -1.43
C VAL A 431 26.74 13.15 -2.67
N GLN A 432 27.20 14.31 -3.16
CA GLN A 432 28.09 14.40 -4.32
C GLN A 432 29.45 13.72 -4.07
N ASP A 433 30.02 13.91 -2.88
CA ASP A 433 31.29 13.28 -2.50
C ASP A 433 31.15 11.74 -2.41
N SER A 434 29.97 11.22 -2.03
CA SER A 434 29.73 9.77 -1.92
C SER A 434 29.60 9.09 -3.28
N GLU A 435 29.05 9.80 -4.28
CA GLU A 435 28.92 9.31 -5.65
C GLU A 435 30.30 9.21 -6.34
N GLU A 436 31.19 10.17 -6.11
CA GLU A 436 32.56 10.15 -6.65
C GLU A 436 33.41 9.00 -6.06
N GLU A 437 33.20 8.61 -4.79
CA GLU A 437 33.92 7.50 -4.16
C GLU A 437 33.49 6.12 -4.70
N GLU A 438 32.22 5.93 -5.06
CA GLU A 438 31.73 4.65 -5.61
C GLU A 438 32.22 4.39 -7.04
N GLU A 439 32.38 5.42 -7.88
CA GLU A 439 32.94 5.28 -9.23
C GLU A 439 34.44 4.91 -9.22
N GLU A 440 35.22 5.37 -8.23
CA GLU A 440 36.64 5.03 -8.12
C GLU A 440 36.89 3.59 -7.61
N GLU A 441 36.02 3.04 -6.77
CA GLU A 441 36.16 1.65 -6.26
C GLU A 441 35.80 0.58 -7.32
N GLU A 442 34.85 0.85 -8.24
CA GLU A 442 34.51 -0.10 -9.32
C GLU A 442 35.64 -0.26 -10.36
N GLU A 443 36.48 0.75 -10.59
CA GLU A 443 37.61 0.64 -11.52
C GLU A 443 38.81 -0.17 -10.95
N GLU A 444 38.98 -0.23 -9.62
CA GLU A 444 40.08 -1.01 -9.00
C GLU A 444 39.76 -2.51 -8.90
N GLU A 445 38.48 -2.93 -8.77
CA GLU A 445 38.12 -4.36 -8.71
C GLU A 445 38.19 -5.07 -10.09
N GLU A 446 37.99 -4.37 -11.21
CA GLU A 446 38.17 -4.98 -12.55
C GLU A 446 39.64 -5.26 -12.90
N GLU A 447 40.61 -4.54 -12.34
CA GLU A 447 42.06 -4.82 -12.57
C GLU A 447 42.57 -6.03 -11.76
N GLU A 448 41.98 -6.35 -10.60
CA GLU A 448 42.38 -7.53 -9.81
C GLU A 448 41.81 -8.86 -10.35
N GLU A 449 40.64 -8.86 -11.00
CA GLU A 449 40.10 -10.09 -11.63
C GLU A 449 40.84 -10.51 -12.92
N GLU A 450 41.48 -9.58 -13.66
CA GLU A 450 42.31 -9.95 -14.82
C GLU A 450 43.66 -10.61 -14.42
N GLU A 451 44.19 -10.36 -13.20
CA GLU A 451 45.43 -11.01 -12.74
C GLU A 451 45.20 -12.43 -12.19
N GLU A 452 44.01 -12.77 -11.67
CA GLU A 452 43.72 -14.14 -11.19
C GLU A 452 43.40 -15.14 -12.33
N GLU A 453 42.88 -14.69 -13.48
CA GLU A 453 42.66 -15.60 -14.64
C GLU A 453 43.96 -16.01 -15.37
N GLU A 454 45.07 -15.26 -15.23
CA GLU A 454 46.37 -15.67 -15.82
C GLU A 454 47.13 -16.71 -14.99
N GLU A 455 46.83 -16.88 -13.70
CA GLU A 455 47.50 -17.90 -12.85
C GLU A 455 46.84 -19.29 -12.89
N GLU A 456 45.57 -19.42 -13.32
CA GLU A 456 44.89 -20.73 -13.42
C GLU A 456 45.13 -21.48 -14.76
N GLU A 457 45.71 -20.87 -15.81
CA GLU A 457 46.02 -21.57 -17.08
C GLU A 457 47.35 -22.40 -17.05
N GLU A 458 48.12 -22.42 -15.96
CA GLU A 458 49.38 -23.21 -15.87
C GLU A 458 49.34 -24.52 -15.04
N GLU A 459 48.21 -24.89 -14.41
CA GLU A 459 48.12 -26.12 -13.59
C GLU A 459 47.14 -27.19 -14.13
N ASP A 460 47.17 -27.53 -15.43
CA ASP A 460 46.28 -28.60 -15.95
C ASP A 460 46.88 -29.45 -17.09
N ASP A 461 48.18 -29.79 -17.04
CA ASP A 461 48.85 -30.62 -18.05
C ASP A 461 49.39 -31.97 -17.55
N ASP A 462 48.82 -32.58 -16.50
CA ASP A 462 49.37 -33.87 -16.03
C ASP A 462 48.43 -34.82 -15.23
N GLU A 463 47.17 -35.04 -15.61
CA GLU A 463 46.49 -36.31 -15.25
C GLU A 463 45.65 -36.90 -16.40
N SER A 464 46.34 -37.63 -17.27
CA SER A 464 45.74 -38.69 -18.06
C SER A 464 45.33 -39.85 -17.14
N ASP A 465 44.04 -40.06 -16.88
CA ASP A 465 43.54 -41.41 -16.62
C ASP A 465 42.03 -41.59 -16.91
N VAL A 466 41.78 -42.25 -18.05
CA VAL A 466 40.82 -43.37 -18.21
C VAL A 466 39.51 -43.26 -17.42
N PHE A 467 38.47 -42.71 -18.04
CA PHE A 467 37.10 -43.18 -17.78
C PHE A 467 36.41 -43.61 -19.06
N SER A 468 36.29 -44.94 -19.17
CA SER A 468 35.55 -45.64 -20.21
C SER A 468 34.07 -45.28 -20.11
N PHE A 469 33.59 -44.69 -21.20
CA PHE A 469 32.19 -44.61 -21.61
C PHE A 469 31.50 -45.98 -21.47
N VAL A 470 30.71 -46.14 -20.41
CA VAL A 470 29.69 -47.19 -20.29
C VAL A 470 28.35 -46.54 -20.55
N GLU A 471 27.94 -46.63 -21.81
CA GLU A 471 26.58 -46.43 -22.26
C GLU A 471 25.70 -47.49 -21.59
N SER A 472 24.73 -47.06 -20.79
CA SER A 472 23.72 -47.93 -20.21
C SER A 472 22.31 -47.39 -20.48
N PRO A 473 21.34 -48.30 -20.65
CA PRO A 473 20.15 -48.06 -21.46
C PRO A 473 19.05 -47.35 -20.67
N LEU A 474 18.27 -46.58 -21.41
CA LEU A 474 16.94 -46.10 -21.03
C LEU A 474 16.08 -47.23 -20.42
N PRO A 475 15.51 -47.04 -19.22
CA PRO A 475 14.29 -47.71 -18.81
C PRO A 475 13.09 -46.87 -19.24
N GLU A 476 12.20 -47.52 -19.97
CA GLU A 476 10.82 -47.12 -20.20
C GLU A 476 10.05 -47.12 -18.86
N GLU A 477 9.11 -46.17 -18.75
CA GLU A 477 7.82 -46.21 -18.04
C GLU A 477 7.71 -47.07 -16.76
N GLU A 478 7.37 -46.45 -15.64
CA GLU A 478 6.05 -46.62 -14.99
C GLU A 478 5.90 -45.73 -13.75
N GLU A 479 4.64 -45.41 -13.48
CA GLU A 479 4.10 -44.52 -12.46
C GLU A 479 4.38 -45.05 -11.04
N ASP A 480 4.85 -44.19 -10.13
CA ASP A 480 4.63 -44.39 -8.68
C ASP A 480 4.74 -43.05 -7.93
N LEU A 481 3.60 -42.38 -7.80
CA LEU A 481 3.35 -41.29 -6.87
C LEU A 481 3.21 -41.88 -5.45
N ASN A 482 4.29 -41.97 -4.65
CA ASN A 482 4.20 -42.07 -3.17
C ASN A 482 5.57 -42.13 -2.43
N SER A 483 6.45 -41.12 -2.58
CA SER A 483 7.69 -41.08 -1.75
C SER A 483 8.17 -39.70 -1.31
N SER A 484 7.29 -38.69 -1.17
CA SER A 484 7.69 -37.36 -0.67
C SER A 484 6.96 -36.98 0.62
N ILE A 485 7.19 -37.78 1.67
CA ILE A 485 6.81 -37.43 3.05
C ILE A 485 8.02 -37.46 4.00
N ASP A 486 9.10 -38.15 3.64
CA ASP A 486 10.30 -38.24 4.48
C ASP A 486 11.29 -37.06 4.32
N ASP A 487 11.17 -36.25 3.26
CA ASP A 487 12.00 -35.04 3.07
C ASP A 487 11.52 -33.81 3.87
N LEU A 488 10.34 -33.88 4.52
CA LEU A 488 9.82 -32.81 5.39
C LEU A 488 10.32 -32.88 6.83
N LEU A 489 11.08 -33.91 7.20
CA LEU A 489 11.61 -34.07 8.56
C LEU A 489 13.08 -33.65 8.72
N ASN A 490 13.75 -33.25 7.64
CA ASN A 490 15.21 -33.05 7.65
C ASN A 490 15.70 -31.60 7.54
N THR A 491 14.80 -30.60 7.56
CA THR A 491 15.22 -29.19 7.57
C THR A 491 14.72 -28.45 8.83
N ASN A 492 15.70 -28.22 9.70
CA ASN A 492 15.86 -27.00 10.50
C ASN A 492 14.90 -26.74 11.69
N THR A 493 15.38 -27.12 12.88
CA THR A 493 15.31 -26.41 14.18
C THR A 493 14.22 -25.32 14.39
N ARG A 494 12.95 -25.64 14.17
CA ARG A 494 11.83 -24.84 14.71
C ARG A 494 11.55 -25.27 16.15
N ASN A 495 11.54 -24.31 17.06
CA ASN A 495 11.08 -24.51 18.44
C ASN A 495 9.56 -24.77 18.42
N TYR A 496 9.15 -26.04 18.44
CA TYR A 496 7.73 -26.40 18.59
C TYR A 496 7.37 -26.44 20.08
N CYS A 497 6.57 -25.48 20.53
CA CYS A 497 5.87 -25.59 21.82
C CYS A 497 4.53 -26.31 21.56
N VAL A 498 4.37 -27.50 22.13
CA VAL A 498 3.09 -28.24 22.09
C VAL A 498 2.29 -27.85 23.33
N CYS A 499 1.25 -27.03 23.15
CA CYS A 499 0.27 -26.77 24.20
C CYS A 499 -0.91 -27.73 24.00
N HIS A 500 -1.16 -28.59 24.99
CA HIS A 500 -2.32 -29.48 24.97
C HIS A 500 -3.56 -28.72 25.45
N ASP A 501 -4.48 -28.41 24.54
CA ASP A 501 -5.82 -27.93 24.88
C ASP A 501 -6.61 -29.07 25.51
N THR A 502 -6.45 -29.23 26.82
CA THR A 502 -7.41 -29.97 27.63
C THR A 502 -8.17 -28.98 28.49
N ASN A 503 -9.48 -29.00 28.27
CA ASN A 503 -10.47 -28.11 28.84
C ASN A 503 -10.49 -28.23 30.37
N ASN A 504 -9.70 -27.41 31.09
CA ASN A 504 -9.98 -26.84 32.43
C ASN A 504 -8.74 -26.15 33.04
N ASN A 505 -8.77 -24.81 33.08
CA ASN A 505 -8.20 -23.91 34.11
C ASN A 505 -6.75 -24.06 34.63
N SER A 506 -5.79 -24.56 33.85
CA SER A 506 -4.37 -24.21 34.07
C SER A 506 -3.53 -24.36 32.81
N SER A 507 -3.11 -23.25 32.22
CA SER A 507 -2.21 -23.20 31.06
C SER A 507 -0.74 -23.24 31.49
N GLU A 508 -0.20 -24.44 31.67
CA GLU A 508 1.25 -24.65 31.73
C GLU A 508 1.73 -25.24 30.40
N CYS A 509 2.37 -24.43 29.55
CA CYS A 509 3.06 -24.92 28.37
C CYS A 509 4.54 -25.16 28.73
N THR A 510 5.00 -26.42 28.61
CA THR A 510 6.41 -26.77 28.76
C THR A 510 7.12 -26.68 27.40
N CYS A 511 8.02 -25.70 27.25
CA CYS A 511 8.93 -25.62 26.11
C CYS A 511 10.33 -26.09 26.57
N SER A 512 10.92 -27.08 25.86
CA SER A 512 12.28 -27.54 26.12
C SER A 512 13.23 -26.90 25.10
N THR A 513 14.16 -26.06 25.56
CA THR A 513 15.20 -25.45 24.72
C THR A 513 16.42 -26.35 24.60
N TYR A 514 16.76 -26.74 23.38
CA TYR A 514 18.05 -27.35 23.08
C TYR A 514 19.14 -26.26 23.15
N THR A 515 20.13 -26.44 24.01
CA THR A 515 21.28 -25.52 24.10
C THR A 515 22.43 -26.10 23.28
N PRO A 516 22.77 -25.54 22.11
CA PRO A 516 23.89 -26.04 21.33
C PRO A 516 25.22 -25.82 22.07
N PRO A 517 26.23 -26.68 21.87
CA PRO A 517 27.52 -26.58 22.55
C PRO A 517 28.26 -25.29 22.17
N GLN A 518 28.90 -24.65 23.16
CA GLN A 518 29.60 -23.38 22.98
C GLN A 518 30.75 -23.48 21.97
N VAL A 519 30.68 -22.66 20.92
CA VAL A 519 31.78 -22.43 19.97
C VAL A 519 32.83 -21.53 20.65
N PRO A 520 34.12 -21.88 20.63
CA PRO A 520 35.16 -21.10 21.30
C PRO A 520 35.34 -19.71 20.66
N GLU A 521 35.10 -18.66 21.44
CA GLU A 521 35.25 -17.27 21.04
C GLU A 521 36.71 -16.92 20.68
N LYS A 522 36.94 -16.54 19.42
CA LYS A 522 38.20 -15.89 19.01
C LYS A 522 38.15 -14.42 19.41
N LYS A 523 39.10 -14.00 20.26
CA LYS A 523 39.25 -12.62 20.74
C LYS A 523 39.51 -11.66 19.58
N LYS A 524 38.56 -10.75 19.32
CA LYS A 524 38.75 -9.60 18.42
C LYS A 524 39.74 -8.61 19.06
N LYS A 525 40.79 -8.24 18.33
CA LYS A 525 41.75 -7.20 18.73
C LYS A 525 41.11 -5.83 18.52
N SER A 526 41.03 -5.05 19.60
CA SER A 526 40.61 -3.65 19.59
C SER A 526 41.77 -2.79 19.08
N VAL A 527 41.55 -2.06 17.98
CA VAL A 527 42.40 -0.97 17.52
C VAL A 527 41.85 0.31 18.16
N ARG A 528 42.68 1.02 18.93
CA ARG A 528 42.37 2.36 19.44
C ARG A 528 43.00 3.39 18.52
N ILE A 529 42.19 4.24 17.92
CA ILE A 529 42.65 5.47 17.27
C ILE A 529 42.71 6.54 18.38
N ALA A 530 43.89 7.11 18.58
CA ALA A 530 44.11 8.23 19.49
C ALA A 530 43.79 9.53 18.74
N MET A 531 42.94 10.37 19.35
CA MET A 531 42.65 11.74 18.90
C MET A 531 43.83 12.67 19.09
#